data_AF-A0A965PUS9-F1
#
_entry.id   AF-A0A965PUS9-F1
#
_cell.length_a   1.000
_cell.length_b   1.000
_cell.length_c   1.000
_cell.angle_alpha   90.00
_cell.angle_beta   90.00
_cell.angle_gamma   90.00
#
_symmetry.space_group_name_H-M   'P 1'
#
loop_
_entity.id
_entity.type
_entity.pdbx_description
1 polymer ?
#
loop_
_entity_poly.entity_id
_entity_poly.type
_entity_poly.pdbx_seq_one_letter_code
_entity_poly.pdbx_strand_id
1 'polypeptide(L)'
;MRYRIVLAEATRVSFDFDGTLETKRGQEMAIKELEAGNDVWIITARDITDSRPVLKVADTLGIPHSKVVFTNGEDKWKYMIRYRIAKHYDNNTEQIKKINKHTDTKAILF
;
A
#
# COMPACT_ATOMS: atom_id res chain seq x y z
N MET A 1 -36.26 -11.45 -8.13
CA MET A 1 -35.31 -10.31 -8.18
C MET A 1 -33.95 -10.82 -7.74
N ARG A 2 -32.94 -10.84 -8.61
CA ARG A 2 -31.59 -11.31 -8.24
C ARG A 2 -30.70 -10.09 -8.03
N TYR A 3 -30.42 -9.77 -6.78
CA TYR A 3 -29.31 -8.89 -6.46
C TYR A 3 -28.03 -9.67 -6.73
N ARG A 4 -27.33 -9.31 -7.80
CA ARG A 4 -25.99 -9.81 -8.06
C ARG A 4 -25.03 -8.89 -7.32
N ILE A 5 -24.72 -9.23 -6.07
CA ILE A 5 -23.54 -8.69 -5.40
C ILE A 5 -22.34 -9.34 -6.09
N VAL A 6 -21.73 -8.61 -7.01
CA VAL A 6 -20.37 -8.92 -7.47
C VAL A 6 -19.46 -8.05 -6.62
N LEU A 7 -19.05 -8.55 -5.47
CA LEU A 7 -17.77 -8.11 -4.94
C LEU A 7 -16.74 -9.00 -5.64
N ALA A 8 -16.07 -8.44 -6.65
CA ALA A 8 -14.80 -9.01 -7.08
C ALA A 8 -13.91 -9.10 -5.83
N GLU A 9 -13.11 -10.15 -5.70
CA GLU A 9 -12.21 -10.29 -4.55
C GLU A 9 -11.36 -9.02 -4.45
N ALA A 10 -11.64 -8.18 -3.46
CA ALA A 10 -10.99 -6.87 -3.31
C ALA A 10 -9.48 -7.09 -3.36
N THR A 11 -8.82 -6.50 -4.36
CA THR A 11 -7.37 -6.71 -4.49
C THR A 11 -6.67 -5.92 -3.40
N ARG A 12 -5.67 -6.53 -2.77
CA ARG A 12 -4.86 -5.81 -1.78
C ARG A 12 -3.87 -4.93 -2.50
N VAL A 13 -4.00 -3.63 -2.31
CA VAL A 13 -3.15 -2.61 -2.91
C VAL A 13 -2.39 -1.93 -1.79
N SER A 14 -1.09 -1.75 -1.93
CA SER A 14 -0.32 -1.01 -0.93
C SER A 14 0.47 0.13 -1.55
N PHE A 15 0.78 1.10 -0.72
CA PHE A 15 1.60 2.25 -1.08
C PHE A 15 2.75 2.38 -0.10
N ASP A 16 3.90 2.80 -0.60
CA ASP A 16 4.93 3.42 0.23
C ASP A 16 4.45 4.74 0.84
N PHE A 17 5.17 5.23 1.84
CA PHE A 17 4.93 6.53 2.45
C PHE A 17 5.82 7.63 1.86
N ASP A 18 7.12 7.59 2.13
CA ASP A 18 8.07 8.63 1.73
C ASP A 18 8.18 8.73 0.20
N GLY A 19 8.11 9.94 -0.34
CA GLY A 19 7.98 10.20 -1.76
C GLY A 19 6.72 9.66 -2.46
N THR A 20 5.80 9.01 -1.72
CA THR A 20 4.56 8.42 -2.26
C THR A 20 3.32 8.98 -1.54
N LEU A 21 2.83 8.37 -0.46
CA LEU A 21 1.65 8.88 0.28
C LEU A 21 1.90 10.18 1.05
N GLU A 22 3.15 10.58 1.27
CA GLU A 22 3.43 11.93 1.78
C GLU A 22 3.00 13.02 0.79
N THR A 23 2.85 12.67 -0.49
CA THR A 23 2.46 13.59 -1.55
C THR A 23 0.95 13.61 -1.75
N LYS A 24 0.42 14.76 -2.19
CA LYS A 24 -1.00 14.90 -2.55
C LYS A 24 -1.39 13.93 -3.67
N ARG A 25 -0.53 13.77 -4.69
CA ARG A 25 -0.76 12.85 -5.82
C ARG A 25 -0.90 11.40 -5.34
N GLY A 26 -0.07 10.97 -4.39
CA GLY A 26 -0.13 9.62 -3.83
C GLY A 26 -1.44 9.39 -3.07
N GLN A 27 -1.87 10.37 -2.28
CA GLN A 27 -3.14 10.32 -1.56
C GLN A 27 -4.33 10.28 -2.53
N GLU A 28 -4.34 11.09 -3.59
CA GLU A 28 -5.37 11.06 -4.64
C GLU A 28 -5.43 9.69 -5.34
N MET A 29 -4.28 9.03 -5.56
CA MET A 29 -4.25 7.67 -6.10
C MET A 29 -4.81 6.64 -5.11
N ALA A 30 -4.45 6.73 -3.83
CA ALA A 30 -4.98 5.84 -2.80
C ALA A 30 -6.50 5.98 -2.65
N ILE A 31 -7.03 7.20 -2.75
CA ILE A 31 -8.48 7.46 -2.77
C ILE A 31 -9.14 6.72 -3.94
N LYS A 32 -8.58 6.78 -5.15
CA LYS A 32 -9.12 6.05 -6.30
C LYS A 32 -9.10 4.54 -6.12
N GLU A 33 -8.09 3.99 -5.44
CA GLU A 33 -8.06 2.55 -5.11
C GLU A 33 -9.14 2.18 -4.09
N LEU A 34 -9.34 3.01 -3.07
CA LEU A 34 -10.43 2.85 -2.10
C LEU A 34 -11.81 2.93 -2.77
N GLU A 35 -12.02 3.91 -3.65
CA GLU A 35 -13.26 4.08 -4.42
C GLU A 35 -13.52 2.92 -5.40
N ALA A 36 -12.46 2.30 -5.91
CA ALA A 36 -12.55 1.08 -6.72
C ALA A 36 -12.87 -0.18 -5.89
N GLY A 37 -13.00 -0.06 -4.57
CA GLY A 37 -13.31 -1.16 -3.65
C GLY A 37 -12.11 -2.02 -3.28
N ASN A 38 -10.88 -1.55 -3.53
CA ASN A 38 -9.68 -2.29 -3.15
C ASN A 38 -9.38 -2.20 -1.66
N ASP A 39 -8.71 -3.24 -1.14
CA ASP A 39 -8.23 -3.27 0.23
C ASP A 39 -6.88 -2.54 0.29
N VAL A 40 -6.88 -1.27 0.72
CA VAL A 40 -5.68 -0.41 0.70
C VAL A 40 -4.87 -0.52 2.00
N TRP A 41 -3.55 -0.67 1.83
CA TRP A 41 -2.54 -0.82 2.87
C TRP A 41 -1.43 0.22 2.73
N ILE A 42 -0.73 0.52 3.82
CA ILE A 42 0.49 1.34 3.83
C ILE A 42 1.65 0.45 4.26
N ILE A 43 2.70 0.36 3.45
CA ILE A 43 3.92 -0.41 3.76
C ILE A 43 5.12 0.51 3.58
N THR A 44 5.68 0.97 4.70
CA THR A 44 6.74 1.99 4.74
C THR A 44 8.03 1.44 5.35
N ALA A 45 9.17 1.95 4.88
CA ALA A 45 10.48 1.65 5.47
C ALA A 45 10.74 2.37 6.80
N ARG A 46 9.87 3.30 7.22
CA ARG A 46 10.01 4.02 8.49
C ARG A 46 9.99 3.06 9.69
N ASP A 47 10.64 3.50 10.76
CA ASP A 47 10.48 2.89 12.08
C ASP A 47 9.15 3.32 12.72
N ILE A 48 8.63 2.48 13.62
CA ILE A 48 7.40 2.77 14.38
C ILE A 48 7.54 4.03 15.26
N THR A 49 8.76 4.41 15.67
CA THR A 49 9.02 5.67 16.39
C THR A 49 8.66 6.90 15.55
N ASP A 50 8.71 6.79 14.22
CA ASP A 50 8.37 7.84 13.26
C ASP A 50 6.97 7.66 12.65
N SER A 51 6.10 6.92 13.35
CA SER A 51 4.77 6.55 12.86
C SER A 51 3.78 7.70 12.73
N ARG A 52 3.92 8.77 13.52
CA ARG A 52 2.90 9.83 13.63
C ARG A 52 2.45 10.42 12.28
N PRO A 53 3.36 10.79 11.35
CA PRO A 53 2.94 11.30 10.04
C PRO A 53 2.22 10.24 9.19
N VAL A 54 2.66 8.98 9.26
CA VAL A 54 2.08 7.86 8.52
C VAL A 54 0.66 7.58 9.00
N LEU A 55 0.47 7.49 10.32
CA LEU A 55 -0.84 7.24 10.93
C LEU A 55 -1.81 8.39 10.67
N LYS A 56 -1.34 9.64 10.68
CA LYS A 56 -2.17 10.80 10.34
C LYS A 56 -2.70 10.73 8.90
N VAL A 57 -1.87 10.30 7.95
CA VAL A 57 -2.31 10.10 6.56
C VAL A 57 -3.26 8.91 6.47
N ALA A 58 -2.99 7.82 7.19
CA ALA A 58 -3.91 6.68 7.27
C ALA A 58 -5.30 7.11 7.79
N ASP A 59 -5.35 7.89 8.87
CA ASP A 59 -6.60 8.45 9.43
C ASP A 59 -7.34 9.33 8.42
N THR A 60 -6.60 10.19 7.72
CA THR A 60 -7.17 11.10 6.71
C THR A 60 -7.80 10.33 5.54
N LEU A 61 -7.20 9.20 5.16
CA LEU A 61 -7.67 8.34 4.07
C LEU A 61 -8.70 7.29 4.53
N GLY A 62 -8.98 7.19 5.84
CA GLY A 62 -9.84 6.15 6.40
C GLY A 62 -9.22 4.74 6.34
N ILE A 63 -7.89 4.63 6.26
CA ILE A 63 -7.17 3.36 6.31
C ILE A 63 -6.94 2.98 7.77
N PRO A 64 -7.47 1.83 8.25
CA PRO A 64 -7.29 1.43 9.64
C PRO A 64 -5.80 1.17 9.94
N HIS A 65 -5.34 1.53 11.14
CA HIS A 65 -3.93 1.38 11.53
C HIS A 65 -3.43 -0.07 11.47
N SER A 66 -4.33 -1.05 11.58
CA SER A 66 -4.01 -2.48 11.37
C SER A 66 -3.53 -2.82 9.96
N LYS A 67 -3.68 -1.90 8.99
CA LYS A 67 -3.18 -1.99 7.62
C LYS A 67 -1.98 -1.08 7.36
N VAL A 68 -1.35 -0.56 8.42
CA VAL A 68 -0.10 0.19 8.36
C VAL A 68 1.03 -0.69 8.85
N VAL A 69 2.02 -0.92 8.00
CA VAL A 69 3.16 -1.79 8.26
C VAL A 69 4.43 -0.97 8.20
N PHE A 70 5.17 -0.97 9.31
CA PHE A 70 6.51 -0.40 9.43
C PHE A 70 7.52 -1.53 9.25
N THR A 71 8.30 -1.49 8.17
CA THR A 71 9.30 -2.54 7.89
C THR A 71 10.63 -2.28 8.60
N ASN A 72 10.82 -1.09 9.18
CA ASN A 72 12.08 -0.69 9.81
C ASN A 72 13.30 -0.95 8.91
N GLY A 73 13.24 -0.44 7.68
CA GLY A 73 14.29 -0.60 6.67
C GLY A 73 14.39 -1.97 6.01
N GLU A 74 13.61 -2.99 6.45
CA GLU A 74 13.60 -4.27 5.75
C GLU A 74 13.00 -4.18 4.34
N ASP A 75 13.50 -5.04 3.45
CA ASP A 75 12.99 -5.15 2.08
C ASP A 75 11.49 -5.49 2.04
N LYS A 76 10.74 -4.67 1.30
CA LYS A 76 9.27 -4.73 1.28
C LYS A 76 8.69 -5.98 0.64
N TRP A 77 9.43 -6.65 -0.25
CA TRP A 77 8.97 -7.86 -0.95
C TRP A 77 8.52 -8.96 0.02
N LYS A 78 9.13 -9.07 1.21
CA LYS A 78 8.72 -10.02 2.26
C LYS A 78 7.29 -9.76 2.74
N TYR A 79 6.93 -8.49 2.86
CA TYR A 79 5.62 -8.04 3.33
C TYR A 79 4.57 -8.14 2.24
N MET A 80 4.96 -8.01 0.97
CA MET A 80 4.07 -8.28 -0.17
C MET A 80 3.53 -9.72 -0.12
N ILE A 81 4.40 -10.69 0.16
CA ILE A 81 4.01 -12.09 0.34
C ILE A 81 3.16 -12.25 1.61
N ARG A 82 3.65 -11.75 2.74
CA ARG A 82 3.00 -11.90 4.07
C ARG A 82 1.56 -11.40 4.06
N TYR A 83 1.32 -10.25 3.44
CA TYR A 83 0.01 -9.63 3.37
C TYR A 83 -0.70 -9.85 2.04
N ARG A 84 -0.18 -10.71 1.15
CA ARG A 84 -0.79 -11.05 -0.14
C ARG A 84 -1.15 -9.80 -0.96
N ILE A 85 -0.22 -8.87 -1.05
CA ILE A 85 -0.39 -7.64 -1.82
C ILE A 85 -0.31 -7.96 -3.31
N ALA A 86 -1.34 -7.57 -4.05
CA ALA A 86 -1.42 -7.77 -5.50
C ALA A 86 -0.71 -6.64 -6.27
N LYS A 87 -0.73 -5.41 -5.73
CA LYS A 87 -0.16 -4.21 -6.37
C LYS A 87 0.51 -3.32 -5.33
N HIS A 88 1.71 -2.83 -5.63
CA HIS A 88 2.45 -1.92 -4.74
C HIS A 88 2.96 -0.69 -5.49
N TYR A 89 2.74 0.49 -4.94
CA TYR A 89 3.29 1.76 -5.45
C TYR A 89 4.45 2.20 -4.56
N ASP A 90 5.60 2.48 -5.18
CA ASP A 90 6.83 2.89 -4.49
C ASP A 90 7.63 3.82 -5.41
N ASN A 91 8.25 4.87 -4.88
CA ASN A 91 9.10 5.79 -5.66
C ASN A 91 10.54 5.28 -5.78
N ASN A 92 10.93 4.25 -5.01
CA ASN A 92 12.26 3.68 -4.99
C ASN A 92 12.39 2.55 -6.03
N THR A 93 13.15 2.83 -7.09
CA THR A 93 13.41 1.86 -8.17
C THR A 93 14.04 0.55 -7.70
N GLU A 94 14.81 0.54 -6.61
CA GLU A 94 15.39 -0.67 -6.04
C GLU A 94 14.32 -1.55 -5.39
N GLN A 95 13.40 -0.96 -4.63
CA GLN A 95 12.27 -1.69 -4.05
C GLN A 95 11.38 -2.29 -5.15
N ILE A 96 11.10 -1.53 -6.21
CA ILE A 96 10.37 -2.04 -7.38
C ILE A 96 11.06 -3.26 -8.00
N LYS A 97 12.38 -3.17 -8.24
CA LYS A 97 13.16 -4.29 -8.78
C LYS A 97 13.13 -5.51 -7.87
N LYS A 98 13.30 -5.31 -6.57
CA LYS A 98 13.29 -6.40 -5.57
C LYS A 98 11.92 -7.06 -5.49
N ILE A 99 10.83 -6.29 -5.46
CA ILE A 99 9.46 -6.84 -5.44
C ILE A 99 9.22 -7.67 -6.69
N ASN A 100 9.44 -7.10 -7.89
CA ASN A 100 9.24 -7.83 -9.15
C ASN A 100 10.15 -9.07 -9.30
N LYS A 101 11.34 -9.07 -8.68
CA LYS A 101 12.25 -10.22 -8.69
C LYS A 101 11.77 -11.36 -7.78
N HIS A 102 11.09 -11.04 -6.68
CA HIS A 102 10.81 -11.99 -5.60
C HIS A 102 9.33 -12.36 -5.46
N THR A 103 8.40 -11.64 -6.10
CA THR A 103 6.96 -11.84 -5.94
C THR A 103 6.21 -11.60 -7.25
N ASP A 104 4.97 -12.09 -7.32
CA ASP A 104 4.01 -11.79 -8.41
C ASP A 104 3.27 -10.46 -8.19
N THR A 105 3.65 -9.67 -7.18
CA THR A 105 3.06 -8.37 -6.91
C THR A 105 3.42 -7.42 -8.05
N LYS A 106 2.42 -6.77 -8.64
CA LYS A 106 2.64 -5.73 -9.62
C LYS A 106 3.24 -4.49 -8.92
N ALA A 107 4.56 -4.37 -8.94
CA ALA A 107 5.25 -3.18 -8.42
C ALA A 107 5.24 -2.06 -9.47
N ILE A 108 4.77 -0.88 -9.07
CA ILE A 108 4.60 0.30 -9.94
C ILE A 108 5.46 1.41 -9.39
N LEU A 109 6.40 1.88 -10.21
CA LEU A 109 7.19 3.07 -9.89
C LEU A 109 6.26 4.29 -9.88
N PHE A 110 6.20 4.98 -8.74
CA PHE A 110 5.40 6.19 -8.52
C PHE A 110 6.11 7.44 -9.05
#